data_AF-A0A9W9ZT78-F1
#
_entry.id   AF-A0A9W9ZT78-F1
#
_cell.length_a   1.000
_cell.length_b   1.000
_cell.length_c   1.000
_cell.angle_alpha   90.00
_cell.angle_beta   90.00
_cell.angle_gamma   90.00
#
_symmetry.space_group_name_H-M   'P 1'
#
loop_
_entity.id
_entity.type
_entity.pdbx_description
1 polymer ?
#
loop_
_entity_poly.entity_id
_entity_poly.type
_entity_poly.pdbx_seq_one_letter_code
_entity_poly.pdbx_strand_id
1 'polypeptide(L)'
;MSFPDPFTPGRIEILEYYTKVPFYHVLFEAVLVLWIIRLITSKTFRFREQKIDLTEKEEEELIEEWQPEPLVPATPTYELDTITPKVVQGKPGHTLNIDDKECLNFATFNFLGFVGNEKIEDTAIKSLHQYGVGSCGPRGFMVQ
;
A
#
# COMPACT_ATOMS: atom_id res chain seq x y z
N MET A 1 47.72 -4.70 -54.83
CA MET A 1 47.15 -3.78 -53.83
C MET A 1 45.64 -3.80 -54.04
N SER A 2 44.93 -4.59 -53.26
CA SER A 2 43.50 -4.82 -53.40
C SER A 2 42.90 -4.69 -52.00
N PHE A 3 42.16 -3.61 -51.80
CA PHE A 3 41.50 -3.27 -50.55
C PHE A 3 40.38 -4.29 -50.26
N PRO A 4 40.20 -4.76 -49.01
CA PRO A 4 39.04 -5.55 -48.66
C PRO A 4 37.83 -4.64 -48.39
N ASP A 5 36.67 -5.04 -48.93
CA ASP A 5 35.40 -4.32 -48.86
C ASP A 5 34.85 -4.27 -47.42
N PRO A 6 34.29 -3.13 -46.95
CA PRO A 6 33.95 -2.91 -45.55
C PRO A 6 32.52 -3.35 -45.15
N PHE A 7 31.85 -4.22 -45.91
CA PHE A 7 30.42 -4.47 -45.70
C PHE A 7 30.09 -5.96 -45.46
N THR A 8 29.61 -6.23 -44.24
CA THR A 8 28.97 -7.46 -43.68
C THR A 8 29.82 -8.54 -42.99
N PRO A 9 30.36 -8.29 -41.78
CA PRO A 9 30.89 -9.35 -40.93
C PRO A 9 29.84 -10.00 -39.99
N GLY A 10 28.61 -9.50 -39.92
CA GLY A 10 27.65 -9.97 -38.91
C GLY A 10 26.87 -11.24 -39.23
N ARG A 11 26.48 -11.48 -40.50
CA ARG A 11 25.56 -12.59 -40.83
C ARG A 11 26.24 -13.94 -41.04
N ILE A 12 27.47 -13.96 -41.53
CA ILE A 12 28.18 -15.18 -41.92
C ILE A 12 28.74 -15.88 -40.66
N GLU A 13 29.28 -15.09 -39.72
CA GLU A 13 29.80 -15.60 -38.44
C GLU A 13 28.73 -16.29 -37.59
N ILE A 14 27.49 -15.76 -37.58
CA ILE A 14 26.37 -16.36 -36.83
C ILE A 14 26.02 -17.75 -37.41
N LEU A 15 26.04 -17.90 -38.74
CA LEU A 15 25.71 -19.17 -39.40
C LEU A 15 26.80 -20.23 -39.20
N GLU A 16 28.08 -19.83 -39.21
CA GLU A 16 29.18 -20.73 -38.85
C GLU A 16 29.14 -21.15 -37.37
N TYR A 17 28.75 -20.23 -36.48
CA TYR A 17 28.54 -20.55 -35.07
C TYR A 17 27.43 -21.57 -34.87
N TYR A 18 26.28 -21.40 -35.53
CA TYR A 18 25.15 -22.35 -35.44
C TYR A 18 25.47 -23.74 -35.99
N THR A 19 26.36 -23.87 -36.97
CA THR A 19 26.77 -25.19 -37.51
C THR A 19 27.78 -25.92 -36.61
N LYS A 20 28.46 -25.21 -35.71
CA LYS A 20 29.45 -25.77 -34.76
C LYS A 20 28.86 -26.18 -33.41
N VAL A 21 27.67 -25.68 -33.08
CA VAL A 21 27.02 -25.93 -31.79
C VAL A 21 26.28 -27.28 -31.82
N PRO A 22 26.53 -28.19 -30.86
CA PRO A 22 25.82 -29.47 -30.82
C PRO A 22 24.33 -29.25 -30.57
N PHE A 23 23.49 -30.07 -31.22
CA PHE A 23 22.02 -29.97 -31.22
C PHE A 23 21.39 -29.80 -29.81
N TYR A 24 22.02 -30.37 -28.78
CA TYR A 24 21.59 -30.25 -27.39
C TYR A 24 21.55 -28.82 -26.85
N HIS A 25 22.46 -27.93 -27.29
CA HIS A 25 22.48 -26.54 -26.84
C HIS A 25 21.28 -25.75 -27.38
N VAL A 26 20.92 -25.95 -28.65
CA VAL A 26 19.75 -25.29 -29.27
C VAL A 26 18.45 -25.77 -28.64
N LEU A 27 18.33 -27.07 -28.36
CA LEU A 27 17.18 -27.64 -27.67
C LEU A 27 17.04 -27.07 -26.24
N PHE A 28 18.16 -26.98 -25.51
CA PHE A 28 18.17 -26.43 -24.15
C PHE A 28 17.78 -24.95 -24.11
N GLU A 29 18.30 -24.14 -25.05
CA GLU A 29 17.94 -22.73 -25.19
C GLU A 29 16.45 -22.55 -25.48
N ALA A 30 15.88 -23.35 -26.39
CA ALA A 30 14.46 -23.31 -26.70
C ALA A 30 13.57 -23.66 -25.48
N VAL A 31 13.96 -24.65 -24.69
CA VAL A 31 13.27 -25.02 -23.45
C VAL A 31 13.36 -23.91 -22.40
N LEU A 32 14.53 -23.27 -22.25
CA LEU A 32 14.73 -22.15 -21.34
C LEU A 32 13.87 -20.94 -21.71
N VAL A 33 13.82 -20.59 -23.00
CA VAL A 33 12.98 -19.49 -23.50
C VAL A 33 11.50 -19.78 -23.26
N LEU A 34 11.03 -20.99 -23.56
CA LEU A 34 9.66 -21.42 -23.25
C LEU A 34 9.37 -21.36 -21.74
N TRP A 35 10.34 -21.72 -20.90
CA TRP A 35 10.18 -21.70 -19.45
C TRP A 35 10.16 -20.28 -18.89
N ILE A 36 10.97 -19.36 -19.43
CA ILE A 36 10.95 -17.93 -19.09
C ILE A 36 9.62 -17.30 -19.50
N ILE A 37 9.13 -17.59 -20.72
CA ILE A 37 7.81 -17.13 -21.17
C ILE A 37 6.73 -17.64 -20.22
N ARG A 38 6.74 -18.94 -19.90
CA ARG A 38 5.81 -19.53 -18.93
C ARG A 38 5.92 -18.85 -17.56
N LEU A 39 7.13 -18.54 -17.06
CA LEU A 39 7.34 -17.90 -15.76
C LEU A 39 6.75 -16.48 -15.74
N ILE A 40 7.01 -15.68 -16.77
CA ILE A 40 6.48 -14.32 -16.92
C ILE A 40 4.94 -14.33 -17.01
N THR A 41 4.37 -15.28 -17.75
CA THR A 41 2.90 -15.42 -17.85
C THR A 41 2.28 -16.00 -16.57
N SER A 42 2.97 -16.92 -15.88
CA SER A 42 2.41 -17.62 -14.70
C SER A 42 2.36 -16.75 -13.44
N LYS A 43 3.25 -15.76 -13.29
CA LYS A 43 3.32 -14.91 -12.08
C LYS A 43 2.56 -13.59 -12.18
N THR A 44 2.16 -13.17 -13.38
CA THR A 44 1.28 -12.00 -13.57
C THR A 44 -0.16 -12.29 -13.15
N PHE A 45 -0.53 -13.55 -12.88
CA PHE A 45 -1.94 -13.96 -12.72
C PHE A 45 -2.42 -14.31 -11.30
N ARG A 46 -1.60 -14.30 -10.24
CA ARG A 46 -2.07 -14.76 -8.90
C ARG A 46 -1.59 -13.95 -7.70
N PHE A 47 -1.31 -12.66 -7.88
CA PHE A 47 -1.12 -11.73 -6.75
C PHE A 47 -2.05 -10.50 -6.83
N ARG A 48 -3.08 -10.58 -7.66
CA ARG A 48 -4.18 -9.61 -7.66
C ARG A 48 -5.30 -10.26 -6.87
N GLU A 49 -5.40 -9.89 -5.60
CA GLU A 49 -6.65 -9.85 -4.84
C GLU A 49 -7.56 -11.06 -5.05
N GLN A 50 -7.35 -12.13 -4.28
CA GLN A 50 -8.53 -12.84 -3.80
C GLN A 50 -9.24 -11.88 -2.83
N LYS A 51 -9.99 -10.93 -3.39
CA LYS A 51 -11.20 -10.45 -2.71
C LYS A 51 -12.05 -11.70 -2.62
N ILE A 52 -11.99 -12.32 -1.45
CA ILE A 52 -13.00 -13.29 -1.07
C ILE A 52 -14.25 -12.42 -1.03
N ASP A 53 -15.05 -12.48 -2.10
CA ASP A 53 -16.39 -11.88 -2.11
C ASP A 53 -17.17 -12.68 -1.06
N LEU A 54 -17.09 -12.24 0.19
CA LEU A 54 -17.86 -12.77 1.30
C LEU A 54 -19.32 -12.53 0.92
N THR A 55 -20.13 -13.59 1.02
CA THR A 55 -21.57 -13.45 0.83
C THR A 55 -22.09 -12.52 1.93
N GLU A 56 -23.11 -11.70 1.69
CA GLU A 56 -23.70 -10.78 2.69
C GLU A 56 -23.96 -11.48 4.05
N LYS A 57 -24.30 -12.78 4.01
CA LYS A 57 -24.50 -13.63 5.20
C LYS A 57 -23.23 -13.92 6.00
N GLU A 58 -22.11 -14.12 5.33
CA GLU A 58 -20.81 -14.37 5.97
C GLU A 58 -20.29 -13.08 6.62
N GLU A 59 -20.55 -11.92 6.00
CA GLU A 59 -20.24 -10.62 6.61
C GLU A 59 -21.05 -10.38 7.89
N GLU A 60 -22.35 -10.66 7.87
CA GLU A 60 -23.22 -10.54 9.05
C GLU A 60 -22.79 -11.45 10.20
N GLU A 61 -22.44 -12.72 9.91
CA GLU A 61 -21.94 -13.67 10.92
C GLU A 61 -20.61 -13.21 11.51
N LEU A 62 -19.69 -12.67 10.68
CA LEU A 62 -18.43 -12.10 11.16
C LEU A 62 -18.64 -10.85 12.02
N ILE A 63 -19.61 -10.00 11.68
CA ILE A 63 -19.95 -8.82 12.48
C ILE A 63 -20.55 -9.24 13.83
N GLU A 64 -21.37 -10.29 13.86
CA GLU A 64 -21.97 -10.81 15.09
C GLU A 64 -20.93 -11.49 16.00
N GLU A 65 -19.99 -12.25 15.41
CA GLU A 65 -18.89 -12.89 16.15
C GLU A 65 -17.85 -11.88 16.65
N TRP A 66 -17.68 -10.76 15.95
CA TRP A 66 -16.65 -9.78 16.28
C TRP A 66 -16.91 -9.09 17.62
N GLN A 67 -16.07 -9.38 18.61
CA GLN A 67 -16.04 -8.69 19.89
C GLN A 67 -14.81 -7.78 19.96
N PRO A 68 -14.97 -6.44 20.02
CA PRO A 68 -13.84 -5.54 20.18
C PRO A 68 -13.16 -5.77 21.53
N GLU A 69 -11.82 -5.75 21.52
CA GLU A 69 -11.07 -5.66 22.77
C GLU A 69 -11.41 -4.33 23.46
N PRO A 70 -11.69 -4.34 24.78
CA PRO A 70 -12.00 -3.11 25.49
C PRO A 70 -10.80 -2.15 25.45
N LEU A 71 -11.03 -0.90 25.05
CA LEU A 71 -10.00 0.14 24.96
C LEU A 71 -9.28 0.43 26.29
N VAL A 72 -9.89 0.04 27.41
CA VAL A 72 -9.40 0.26 28.77
C VAL A 72 -9.67 -1.01 29.58
N PRO A 73 -8.75 -1.45 30.48
CA PRO A 73 -9.00 -2.58 31.37
C PRO A 73 -10.26 -2.36 32.22
N ALA A 74 -11.02 -3.43 32.45
CA ALA A 74 -12.26 -3.39 33.23
C ALA A 74 -12.06 -2.92 34.68
N THR A 75 -10.85 -3.10 35.23
CA THR A 75 -10.45 -2.54 36.52
C THR A 75 -9.42 -1.43 36.29
N PRO A 76 -9.74 -0.18 36.64
CA PRO A 76 -8.81 0.92 36.50
C PRO A 76 -7.72 0.78 37.56
N THR A 77 -6.46 0.98 37.16
CA THR A 77 -5.30 1.00 38.06
C THR A 77 -5.26 2.26 38.95
N TYR A 78 -6.16 3.22 38.71
CA TYR A 78 -6.24 4.53 39.36
C TYR A 78 -7.62 4.77 39.97
N GLU A 79 -7.70 5.66 40.97
CA GLU A 79 -8.96 6.08 41.57
C GLU A 79 -9.83 6.81 40.53
N LEU A 80 -11.04 6.31 40.30
CA LEU A 80 -11.97 6.87 39.29
C LEU A 80 -12.35 8.33 39.57
N ASP A 81 -12.30 8.73 40.83
CA ASP A 81 -12.80 10.01 41.32
C ASP A 81 -11.83 11.18 41.08
N THR A 82 -10.59 10.92 40.64
CA THR A 82 -9.57 11.97 40.51
C THR A 82 -9.62 12.71 39.17
N ILE A 83 -10.25 12.13 38.13
CA ILE A 83 -10.30 12.71 36.78
C ILE A 83 -11.71 12.51 36.22
N THR A 84 -12.53 13.57 36.23
CA THR A 84 -13.77 13.59 35.44
C THR A 84 -13.40 13.83 33.97
N PRO A 85 -13.48 12.81 33.08
CA PRO A 85 -13.14 13.01 31.68
C PRO A 85 -14.16 13.95 31.05
N LYS A 86 -13.69 15.02 30.43
CA LYS A 86 -14.55 15.91 29.64
C LYS A 86 -14.59 15.45 28.20
N VAL A 87 -15.76 15.46 27.59
CA VAL A 87 -15.93 15.01 26.21
C VAL A 87 -15.73 16.20 25.28
N VAL A 88 -14.72 16.10 24.41
CA VAL A 88 -14.47 17.09 23.36
C VAL A 88 -15.26 16.67 22.13
N GLN A 89 -16.12 17.56 21.64
CA GLN A 89 -16.90 17.34 20.43
C GLN A 89 -16.43 18.27 19.30
N GLY A 90 -16.36 17.73 18.09
CA GLY A 90 -16.06 18.48 16.87
C GLY A 90 -14.58 18.49 16.47
N LYS A 91 -14.26 19.27 15.43
CA LYS A 91 -12.91 19.38 14.87
C LYS A 91 -12.01 20.14 15.85
N PRO A 92 -10.75 19.69 16.06
CA PRO A 92 -9.84 20.35 16.99
C PRO A 92 -9.26 21.66 16.42
N GLY A 93 -10.09 22.68 16.32
CA GLY A 93 -9.76 24.00 15.78
C GLY A 93 -9.28 24.99 16.85
N HIS A 94 -9.49 26.28 16.57
CA HIS A 94 -9.23 27.37 17.51
C HIS A 94 -10.24 27.37 18.67
N THR A 95 -11.50 26.99 18.42
CA THR A 95 -12.54 26.74 19.41
C THR A 95 -12.90 25.26 19.45
N LEU A 96 -13.29 24.77 20.63
CA LEU A 96 -13.72 23.40 20.91
C LEU A 96 -15.02 23.44 21.71
N ASN A 97 -15.88 22.44 21.49
CA ASN A 97 -17.03 22.24 22.35
C ASN A 97 -16.68 21.19 23.42
N ILE A 98 -16.68 21.58 24.69
CA ILE A 98 -16.40 20.72 25.83
C ILE A 98 -17.67 20.65 26.69
N ASP A 99 -18.30 19.48 26.77
CA ASP A 99 -19.54 19.26 27.53
C ASP A 99 -20.63 20.33 27.21
N ASP A 100 -20.89 20.53 25.90
CA ASP A 100 -21.85 21.51 25.35
C ASP A 100 -21.51 22.99 25.59
N LYS A 101 -20.26 23.29 25.97
CA LYS A 101 -19.74 24.65 26.14
C LYS A 101 -18.63 24.96 25.14
N GLU A 102 -18.80 26.05 24.40
CA GLU A 102 -17.76 26.57 23.52
C GLU A 102 -16.60 27.14 24.34
N CYS A 103 -15.41 26.59 24.14
CA CYS A 103 -14.16 26.93 24.81
C CYS A 103 -13.08 27.24 23.79
N LEU A 104 -12.12 28.11 24.14
CA LEU A 104 -10.97 28.41 23.30
C LEU A 104 -9.86 27.36 23.51
N ASN A 105 -9.28 26.87 22.42
CA ASN A 105 -8.25 25.83 22.43
C ASN A 105 -6.84 26.43 22.60
N PHE A 106 -6.27 26.26 23.80
CA PHE A 106 -4.87 26.60 24.08
C PHE A 106 -3.94 25.37 24.14
N ALA A 107 -4.48 24.16 23.97
CA ALA A 107 -3.73 22.93 24.15
C ALA A 107 -3.06 22.44 22.85
N THR A 108 -3.60 22.83 21.69
CA THR A 108 -3.12 22.35 20.38
C THR A 108 -2.21 23.37 19.70
N PHE A 109 -1.15 22.89 19.04
CA PHE A 109 -0.23 23.69 18.25
C PHE A 109 -0.80 24.12 16.87
N ASN A 110 -2.07 24.54 16.81
CA ASN A 110 -2.73 24.99 15.59
C ASN A 110 -2.61 26.52 15.41
N PHE A 111 -1.40 27.07 15.59
CA PHE A 111 -1.18 28.53 15.57
C PHE A 111 -1.58 29.22 14.26
N LEU A 112 -1.49 28.49 13.15
CA LEU A 112 -1.80 28.99 11.81
C LEU A 112 -3.26 28.72 11.39
N GLY A 113 -4.06 28.05 12.23
CA GLY A 113 -5.47 27.77 11.93
C GLY A 113 -5.67 26.84 10.73
N PHE A 114 -4.72 25.94 10.45
CA PHE A 114 -4.86 24.99 9.34
C PHE A 114 -5.86 23.89 9.65
N VAL A 115 -5.95 23.46 10.91
CA VAL A 115 -6.97 22.51 11.35
C VAL A 115 -8.32 23.20 11.34
N GLY A 116 -9.25 22.68 10.51
CA GLY A 116 -10.59 23.25 10.28
C GLY A 116 -10.72 24.15 9.05
N ASN A 117 -9.65 24.35 8.26
CA ASN A 117 -9.73 25.09 7.01
C ASN A 117 -10.24 24.18 5.87
N GLU A 118 -11.46 24.44 5.39
CA GLU A 118 -12.12 23.64 4.35
C GLU A 118 -11.29 23.49 3.08
N LYS A 119 -10.58 24.54 2.64
CA LYS A 119 -9.75 24.48 1.42
C LYS A 119 -8.58 23.50 1.57
N ILE A 120 -7.96 23.49 2.75
CA ILE A 120 -6.83 22.59 3.04
C ILE A 120 -7.35 21.16 3.17
N GLU A 121 -8.48 20.97 3.85
CA GLU A 121 -9.15 19.68 4.01
C GLU A 121 -9.52 19.07 2.66
N ASP A 122 -10.18 19.83 1.79
CA ASP A 122 -10.55 19.40 0.44
C ASP A 122 -9.33 19.01 -0.40
N THR A 123 -8.24 19.79 -0.28
CA THR A 123 -7.00 19.52 -1.01
C THR A 123 -6.31 18.26 -0.47
N ALA A 124 -6.34 18.05 0.85
CA ALA A 124 -5.81 16.85 1.49
C ALA A 124 -6.60 15.61 1.08
N ILE A 125 -7.94 15.68 1.06
CA ILE A 125 -8.83 14.60 0.61
C ILE A 125 -8.54 14.23 -0.84
N LYS A 126 -8.47 15.24 -1.74
CA LYS A 126 -8.12 15.01 -3.15
C LYS A 126 -6.75 14.34 -3.32
N SER A 127 -5.77 14.78 -2.53
CA SER A 127 -4.43 14.19 -2.55
C SER A 127 -4.44 12.75 -2.05
N LEU A 128 -5.22 12.46 -1.02
CA LEU A 128 -5.39 11.12 -0.46
C LEU A 128 -6.07 10.18 -1.46
N HIS A 129 -7.05 10.64 -2.23
CA HIS A 129 -7.65 9.87 -3.32
C HIS A 129 -6.68 9.63 -4.49
N GLN A 130 -5.79 10.59 -4.77
CA GLN A 130 -4.85 10.47 -5.89
C GLN A 130 -3.66 9.56 -5.55
N TYR A 131 -3.08 9.71 -4.36
CA TYR A 131 -1.81 9.09 -3.99
C TYR A 131 -1.96 7.97 -2.94
N GLY A 132 -3.13 7.85 -2.33
CA GLY A 132 -3.35 6.97 -1.19
C GLY A 132 -2.62 7.44 0.07
N VAL A 133 -2.80 6.69 1.15
CA VAL A 133 -1.97 6.79 2.36
C VAL A 133 -1.31 5.45 2.61
N GLY A 134 -0.03 5.48 2.97
CA GLY A 134 0.64 4.30 3.52
C GLY A 134 0.23 4.09 4.98
N SER A 135 0.28 2.85 5.46
CA SER A 135 0.12 2.55 6.88
C SER A 135 1.21 3.29 7.66
N CYS A 136 0.82 4.25 8.49
CA CYS A 136 1.75 4.83 9.47
C CYS A 136 1.99 3.84 10.62
N GLY A 137 2.55 2.68 10.31
CA GLY A 137 3.06 1.75 11.31
C GLY A 137 4.39 2.25 11.87
N PRO A 138 4.81 1.81 13.08
CA PRO A 138 6.18 2.00 13.54
C PRO A 138 7.14 1.53 12.44
N ARG A 139 8.26 2.25 12.23
CA ARG A 139 9.25 2.02 11.15
C ARG A 139 9.49 0.51 10.94
N GLY A 140 8.81 -0.12 9.98
CA GLY A 140 8.88 -1.58 9.79
C GLY A 140 7.67 -2.27 9.14
N PHE A 141 6.47 -1.69 9.14
CA PHE A 141 5.33 -2.30 8.45
C PHE A 141 5.28 -1.87 6.97
N MET A 142 5.92 -2.65 6.10
CA MET A 142 5.56 -2.69 4.68
C MET A 142 4.35 -3.61 4.56
N VAL A 143 3.28 -3.12 3.94
CA VAL A 143 2.10 -3.91 3.57
C VAL A 143 2.60 -5.16 2.83
N GLN A 144 2.37 -6.32 3.42
CA GLN A 144 2.62 -7.62 2.83
C GLN A 144 1.33 -8.14 2.20
#